data_AF-A0A355EV93-F1
#
_entry.id   AF-A0A355EV93-F1
#
_cell.length_a   1.000
_cell.length_b   1.000
_cell.length_c   1.000
_cell.angle_alpha   90.00
_cell.angle_beta   90.00
_cell.angle_gamma   90.00
#
_symmetry.space_group_name_H-M   'P 1'
#
loop_
_entity.id
_entity.type
_entity.pdbx_description
1 polymer ?
#
loop_
_entity_poly.entity_id
_entity_poly.type
_entity_poly.pdbx_seq_one_letter_code
_entity_poly.pdbx_strand_id
1 'polypeptide(L)' 'TFTARVIVSTRSDLISAVTGAVGALKGPLHGGAPGPALDTVFEIGTAERAEEVLRAKLGRGERLMGFGHR' A
#
# COMPACT_ATOMS: atom_id res chain seq x y z
N THR A 1 -11.14 -6.25 -1.82
CA THR A 1 -12.51 -6.81 -1.75
C THR A 1 -13.43 -6.34 -2.86
N PHE A 2 -13.55 -5.03 -3.12
CA PHE A 2 -14.46 -4.52 -4.15
C PHE A 2 -14.25 -5.16 -5.54
N THR A 3 -13.00 -5.32 -5.96
CA THR A 3 -12.63 -5.98 -7.22
C THR A 3 -13.21 -7.39 -7.37
N ALA A 4 -13.16 -8.23 -6.32
CA ALA A 4 -13.77 -9.57 -6.38
C ALA A 4 -15.29 -9.49 -6.62
N ARG A 5 -15.98 -8.53 -6.00
CA ARG A 5 -17.43 -8.34 -6.19
C ARG A 5 -17.76 -7.92 -7.62
N VAL A 6 -16.94 -7.05 -8.21
CA VAL A 6 -17.09 -6.66 -9.62
C VAL A 6 -16.93 -7.88 -10.54
N ILE A 7 -15.93 -8.74 -10.30
CA ILE A 7 -15.73 -9.96 -11.10
C ILE A 7 -16.90 -10.95 -10.93
N VAL A 8 -17.36 -11.20 -9.70
CA VAL A 8 -18.50 -12.10 -9.46
C VAL A 8 -19.80 -11.54 -10.07
N SER A 9 -19.96 -10.21 -10.15
CA SER A 9 -21.17 -9.60 -10.74
C SER A 9 -21.37 -9.92 -12.23
N THR A 10 -20.32 -10.36 -12.93
CA THR A 10 -20.40 -10.81 -14.32
C THR A 10 -20.73 -12.30 -14.47
N ARG A 11 -21.05 -12.98 -13.36
CA ARG A 11 -21.24 -14.45 -13.27
C ARG A 11 -19.95 -15.26 -13.53
N SER A 12 -18.78 -14.66 -13.31
CA SER A 12 -17.50 -15.38 -13.30
C SER A 12 -17.37 -16.30 -12.07
N ASP A 13 -16.44 -17.25 -12.14
CA ASP A 13 -16.12 -18.17 -11.05
C ASP A 13 -15.30 -17.52 -9.90
N LEU A 14 -15.21 -18.25 -8.78
CA LEU A 14 -14.50 -17.80 -7.58
C LEU A 14 -12.98 -17.69 -7.75
N ILE A 15 -12.36 -18.56 -8.54
CA ILE A 15 -10.90 -18.54 -8.74
C ILE A 15 -10.51 -17.23 -9.45
N SER A 16 -11.25 -16.86 -10.49
CA SER A 16 -11.09 -15.59 -11.19
C SER A 16 -11.27 -14.39 -10.25
N ALA A 17 -12.31 -14.41 -9.40
CA ALA A 17 -12.58 -13.33 -8.46
C ALA A 17 -11.49 -13.15 -7.39
N VAL A 18 -11.00 -14.25 -6.80
CA VAL A 18 -9.92 -14.22 -5.81
C VAL A 18 -8.61 -13.77 -6.46
N THR A 19 -8.30 -14.27 -7.65
CA THR A 19 -7.11 -13.87 -8.41
C THR A 19 -7.09 -12.36 -8.65
N GLY A 20 -8.20 -11.78 -9.11
CA GLY A 20 -8.32 -10.33 -9.29
C GLY A 20 -8.23 -9.54 -7.99
N ALA A 21 -8.80 -10.05 -6.90
CA ALA A 21 -8.68 -9.41 -5.59
C ALA A 21 -7.26 -9.42 -5.02
N VAL A 22 -6.51 -10.51 -5.21
CA VAL A 22 -5.08 -10.57 -4.84
C VAL A 22 -4.28 -9.55 -5.65
N GLY A 23 -4.54 -9.42 -6.95
CA GLY A 23 -3.94 -8.38 -7.78
C GLY A 23 -4.21 -6.96 -7.27
N ALA A 24 -5.45 -6.67 -6.87
CA ALA A 24 -5.81 -5.38 -6.28
C ALA A 24 -5.17 -5.14 -4.90
N LEU A 25 -5.06 -6.18 -4.07
CA LEU A 25 -4.43 -6.10 -2.76
C LEU A 25 -2.93 -5.86 -2.86
N LYS A 26 -2.25 -6.44 -3.85
CA LYS A 26 -0.80 -6.30 -4.05
C LYS A 26 -0.34 -4.85 -4.28
N GLY A 27 -1.23 -3.97 -4.76
CA GLY A 27 -0.88 -2.58 -5.05
C GLY A 27 -0.31 -1.83 -3.83
N PRO A 28 0.66 -0.91 -4.02
CA PRO A 28 1.33 -0.22 -2.92
C PRO A 28 0.37 0.63 -2.09
N LEU A 29 -0.72 1.13 -2.68
CA LEU A 29 -1.74 1.92 -1.99
C LEU A 29 -2.86 1.06 -1.37
N HIS A 30 -2.65 -0.25 -1.26
CA HIS A 30 -3.56 -1.18 -0.60
C HIS A 30 -2.76 -2.10 0.35
N GLY A 31 -2.74 -3.41 0.11
CA GLY A 31 -2.00 -4.38 0.94
C GLY A 31 -0.51 -4.43 0.67
N GLY A 32 -0.02 -3.80 -0.40
CA GLY A 32 1.42 -3.64 -0.68
C GLY A 32 2.11 -2.54 0.12
N ALA A 33 1.39 -1.79 0.95
CA ALA A 33 1.93 -0.67 1.73
C ALA A 33 2.96 -1.05 2.84
N PRO A 34 2.85 -2.19 3.54
CA PRO A 34 3.73 -2.49 4.68
C PRO A 34 5.21 -2.63 4.34
N GLY A 35 5.57 -3.20 3.18
CA GLY A 35 6.98 -3.33 2.75
C GLY A 35 7.66 -1.96 2.62
N PRO A 36 7.14 -1.05 1.77
CA PRO A 36 7.64 0.31 1.66
C PRO A 36 7.61 1.12 2.97
N ALA A 37 6.69 0.81 3.89
CA ALA A 37 6.69 1.41 5.22
C ALA A 37 7.91 0.94 6.05
N LEU A 38 8.26 -0.35 6.00
CA LEU A 38 9.47 -0.88 6.63
C LEU A 38 10.74 -0.33 5.97
N ASP A 39 10.77 -0.18 4.66
CA ASP A 39 11.89 0.45 3.95
C ASP A 39 12.16 1.86 4.46
N THR A 40 11.09 2.62 4.77
CA THR A 40 11.21 3.95 5.37
C THR A 40 11.78 3.88 6.78
N VAL A 41 11.41 2.88 7.58
CA VAL A 41 12.00 2.67 8.92
C VAL A 41 13.49 2.35 8.82
N PHE A 42 13.89 1.51 7.86
CA PHE A 42 15.30 1.19 7.62
C PHE A 42 16.10 2.38 7.10
N GLU A 43 15.50 3.22 6.25
CA GLU A 43 16.11 4.48 5.77
C GLU A 43 16.37 5.46 6.94
N ILE A 44 15.41 5.57 7.86
CA ILE A 44 15.52 6.41 9.07
C ILE A 44 16.65 5.90 9.97
N GLY A 45 16.69 4.60 10.25
CA GLY A 45 17.74 3.94 11.05
C GLY A 45 17.67 4.24 12.56
N THR A 46 17.71 5.51 12.97
CA THR A 46 17.59 5.94 14.37
C THR A 46 16.46 6.96 14.56
N ALA A 47 15.90 7.02 15.76
CA ALA A 47 14.72 7.83 16.05
C ALA A 47 14.98 9.34 15.83
N GLU A 48 16.19 9.81 16.09
CA GLU A 48 16.59 11.22 15.98
C GLU A 48 16.54 11.72 14.53
N ARG A 49 16.72 10.81 13.55
CA ARG A 49 16.70 11.14 12.12
C ARG A 49 15.29 11.17 11.53
N ALA A 50 14.28 10.69 12.27
CA ALA A 50 12.94 10.49 11.74
C ALA A 50 12.33 11.79 11.20
N GLU A 51 12.42 12.88 11.96
CA GLU A 51 11.83 14.16 11.56
C GLU A 51 12.44 14.71 10.27
N GLU A 52 13.77 14.71 10.17
CA GLU A 52 14.50 15.20 8.99
C GLU A 52 14.10 14.42 7.74
N VAL A 53 14.15 13.08 7.81
CA VAL A 53 13.85 12.19 6.68
C VAL A 53 12.40 12.35 6.22
N LEU A 54 11.45 12.36 7.16
CA LEU A 54 10.03 12.49 6.84
C LEU A 54 9.70 13.86 6.25
N ARG A 55 10.29 14.95 6.77
CA ARG A 55 10.13 16.30 6.21
C ARG A 55 10.68 16.40 4.80
N ALA A 56 11.84 15.80 4.53
CA ALA A 56 12.43 15.79 3.19
C ALA A 56 11.54 15.05 2.18
N LYS A 57 10.98 13.88 2.55
CA LYS A 57 10.03 13.12 1.71
C LYS A 57 8.77 13.92 1.40
N LEU A 58 8.16 14.51 2.44
CA LEU A 58 6.99 15.37 2.28
C LEU A 58 7.27 16.61 1.41
N GLY A 59 8.45 17.23 1.58
CA GLY A 59 8.89 18.35 0.76
C GLY A 59 9.05 18.02 -0.72
N ARG A 60 9.31 16.75 -1.06
CA ARG A 60 9.33 16.23 -2.45
C ARG A 60 7.95 15.78 -2.95
N GLY A 61 6.91 15.90 -2.13
CA GLY A 61 5.56 15.44 -2.47
C GLY A 61 5.40 13.91 -2.47
N GLU A 62 6.34 13.18 -1.84
CA GLU A 62 6.22 11.73 -1.69
C GLU A 62 5.07 11.37 -0.73
N ARG A 63 4.45 10.20 -0.96
CA ARG A 63 3.49 9.63 -0.01
C ARG A 63 4.23 8.87 1.08
N LEU A 64 3.84 9.10 2.33
CA LEU A 64 4.34 8.33 3.46
C LEU A 64 3.58 7.00 3.55
N MET A 65 4.24 5.93 3.14
CA MET A 65 3.68 4.58 3.18
C MET A 65 3.42 4.16 4.63
N GLY A 66 2.27 3.53 4.88
CA GLY A 66 1.79 3.21 6.24
C GLY A 66 0.91 4.30 6.88
N PHE A 67 0.76 5.47 6.23
CA PHE A 67 -0.14 6.54 6.67
C PHE A 67 -1.21 6.84 5.62
N GLY A 68 -2.37 7.31 6.09
CA GLY A 68 -3.53 7.63 5.26
C GLY A 68 -4.54 6.48 5.21
N HIS A 69 -5.81 6.81 5.45
CA HIS A 69 -6.92 5.87 5.39
C HIS A 69 -8.04 6.47 4.52
N ARG A 70 -8.88 5.61 3.92
CA ARG A 70 -10.09 6.02 3.19
C ARG A 70 -11.33 5.89 4.05
#